data_AF-A0A959WML5-F1
#
_entry.id   AF-A0A959WML5-F1
#
_cell.length_a   1.000
_cell.length_b   1.000
_cell.length_c   1.000
_cell.angle_alpha   90.00
_cell.angle_beta   90.00
_cell.angle_gamma   90.00
#
_symmetry.space_group_name_H-M   'P 1'
#
loop_
_entity.id
_entity.type
_entity.pdbx_description
1 polymer ?
#
loop_
_entity_poly.entity_id
_entity_poly.type
_entity_poly.pdbx_seq_one_letter_code
_entity_poly.pdbx_strand_id
1 'polypeptide(L)'
;MSEPLPINRPGPTWSPGDPPIGIAILGSTGSIGTQTFDVVRRLPERFRIVAIAGGSNCDLLIDQAAAAQPALVACTSPELDQSDLPATTRLVRGAEGLIEAATHPNVDIVVTATSGHAAIIPTARAI
;
A
#
# COMPACT_ATOMS: atom_id res chain seq x y z
N MET A 1 -2.48 -21.26 26.45
CA MET A 1 -1.10 -21.10 25.97
C MET A 1 -1.10 -21.41 24.49
N SER A 2 -1.20 -20.40 23.63
CA SER A 2 -1.12 -20.60 22.18
C SER A 2 0.35 -20.73 21.79
N GLU A 3 0.68 -21.77 21.01
CA GLU A 3 2.04 -21.91 20.46
C GLU A 3 2.41 -20.66 19.65
N PRO A 4 3.66 -20.16 19.76
CA PRO A 4 4.11 -19.07 18.92
C PRO A 4 4.05 -19.51 17.46
N LEU A 5 3.46 -18.66 16.60
CA LEU A 5 3.36 -18.93 15.18
C LEU A 5 4.78 -19.12 14.59
N PRO A 6 4.96 -20.07 13.66
CA PRO A 6 6.26 -20.30 13.02
C PRO A 6 6.72 -19.01 12.34
N ILE A 7 7.89 -18.52 12.76
CA ILE A 7 8.56 -17.29 12.33
C ILE A 7 8.90 -17.26 10.82
N ASN A 8 8.74 -18.38 10.12
CA ASN A 8 9.12 -18.56 8.72
C ASN A 8 7.96 -19.15 7.91
N ARG A 9 6.91 -18.35 7.68
CA ARG A 9 5.98 -18.64 6.59
C ARG A 9 6.62 -18.10 5.30
N PRO A 10 6.83 -18.92 4.25
CA PRO A 10 7.24 -18.38 2.97
C PRO A 10 6.21 -17.34 2.52
N GLY A 11 6.68 -16.21 2.02
CA GLY A 11 5.80 -15.19 1.44
C GLY A 11 4.96 -15.75 0.30
N PRO A 12 3.95 -15.00 -0.17
CA PRO A 12 3.12 -15.44 -1.28
C PRO A 12 3.99 -15.81 -2.49
N THR A 13 3.73 -16.99 -3.06
CA THR A 13 4.38 -17.45 -4.30
C THR A 13 3.43 -17.19 -5.47
N TRP A 14 3.99 -16.88 -6.64
CA TRP A 14 3.21 -16.64 -7.86
C TRP A 14 3.76 -17.50 -9.00
N SER A 15 2.85 -18.09 -9.76
CA SER A 15 3.11 -18.82 -11.00
C SER A 15 2.29 -18.26 -12.17
N PRO A 16 2.72 -18.47 -13.43
CA PRO A 16 1.93 -18.04 -14.59
C PRO A 16 0.52 -18.64 -14.56
N GLY A 17 -0.49 -17.77 -14.54
CA GLY A 17 -1.91 -18.15 -14.45
C GLY A 17 -2.55 -17.85 -13.09
N ASP A 18 -1.75 -17.59 -12.06
CA ASP A 18 -2.24 -17.14 -10.75
C ASP A 18 -2.69 -15.67 -10.81
N PRO A 19 -3.67 -15.27 -9.97
CA PRO A 19 -4.03 -13.86 -9.83
C PRO A 19 -2.82 -13.03 -9.34
N PRO A 20 -2.71 -11.74 -9.74
CA PRO A 20 -1.63 -10.89 -9.29
C PRO A 20 -1.63 -10.71 -7.77
N ILE A 21 -0.43 -10.80 -7.18
CA ILE A 21 -0.18 -10.53 -5.76
C ILE A 21 -0.52 -9.06 -5.46
N GLY A 22 -1.38 -8.85 -4.47
CA GLY A 22 -1.78 -7.53 -4.01
C GLY A 22 -0.74 -6.89 -3.12
N ILE A 23 -0.37 -5.64 -3.44
CA ILE A 23 0.64 -4.89 -2.71
C ILE A 23 0.04 -3.63 -2.11
N ALA A 24 0.34 -3.38 -0.83
CA ALA A 24 0.21 -2.06 -0.21
C ALA A 24 1.58 -1.38 -0.08
N ILE A 25 1.69 -0.12 -0.51
CA ILE A 25 2.93 0.65 -0.40
C ILE A 25 2.73 1.81 0.59
N LEU A 26 3.18 1.63 1.83
CA LEU A 26 3.13 2.66 2.85
C LEU A 26 4.32 3.60 2.66
N GLY A 27 4.10 4.89 2.39
CA GLY A 27 5.19 5.82 2.07
C GLY A 27 5.58 5.82 0.59
N SER A 28 4.60 5.60 -0.28
CA SER A 28 4.71 5.52 -1.74
C SER A 28 5.36 6.73 -2.44
N THR A 29 5.32 7.91 -1.81
CA THR A 29 5.92 9.15 -2.33
C THR A 29 7.37 9.37 -1.87
N GLY A 30 7.91 8.52 -0.99
CA GLY A 30 9.30 8.55 -0.58
C GLY A 30 10.22 7.77 -1.53
N SER A 31 11.54 7.86 -1.35
CA SER A 31 12.51 7.23 -2.26
C SER A 31 12.30 5.72 -2.46
N ILE A 32 12.11 4.94 -1.39
CA ILE A 32 11.85 3.49 -1.51
C ILE A 32 10.44 3.24 -2.09
N GLY A 33 9.47 4.05 -1.69
CA GLY A 33 8.08 3.93 -2.16
C GLY A 33 7.96 4.15 -3.66
N THR A 34 8.58 5.19 -4.21
CA THR A 34 8.53 5.50 -5.65
C THR A 34 9.23 4.45 -6.48
N GLN A 35 10.41 3.99 -6.05
CA GLN A 35 11.13 2.90 -6.72
C GLN A 35 10.32 1.59 -6.69
N THR A 36 9.69 1.28 -5.56
CA THR A 36 8.81 0.11 -5.44
C THR A 36 7.63 0.22 -6.39
N PHE A 37 6.97 1.38 -6.40
CA PHE A 37 5.83 1.67 -7.28
C PHE A 37 6.20 1.47 -8.75
N ASP A 38 7.35 1.97 -9.19
CA ASP A 38 7.85 1.84 -10.55
C ASP A 38 8.11 0.38 -10.95
N VAL A 39 8.71 -0.42 -10.06
CA VAL A 39 8.96 -1.84 -10.32
C VAL A 39 7.66 -2.62 -10.42
N VAL A 40 6.74 -2.42 -9.47
CA VAL A 40 5.46 -3.12 -9.42
C VAL A 40 4.63 -2.88 -10.68
N ARG A 41 4.61 -1.65 -11.18
CA ARG A 41 3.86 -1.29 -12.39
C ARG A 41 4.40 -1.87 -13.68
N ARG A 42 5.69 -2.24 -13.70
CA ARG A 42 6.32 -2.89 -14.86
C ARG A 42 6.05 -4.39 -14.91
N LEU A 43 5.41 -4.95 -13.88
CA LEU A 43 5.11 -6.37 -13.73
C LEU A 43 3.61 -6.60 -13.41
N PRO A 44 2.68 -6.05 -14.23
CA PRO A 44 1.24 -6.09 -13.95
C PRO A 44 0.65 -7.52 -13.95
N GLU A 45 1.33 -8.48 -14.57
CA GLU A 45 0.94 -9.90 -14.54
C GLU A 45 1.20 -10.56 -13.18
N ARG A 46 2.16 -10.04 -12.40
CA ARG A 46 2.56 -10.58 -11.10
C ARG A 46 2.01 -9.80 -9.94
N PHE A 47 1.89 -8.49 -10.09
CA PHE A 47 1.57 -7.59 -9.00
C PHE A 47 0.46 -6.62 -9.36
N ARG A 48 -0.35 -6.29 -8.36
CA ARG A 48 -1.34 -5.22 -8.42
C ARG A 48 -1.21 -4.32 -7.20
N ILE A 49 -1.30 -3.01 -7.41
CA ILE A 49 -1.29 -2.04 -6.32
C ILE A 49 -2.71 -1.93 -5.77
N VAL A 50 -2.89 -2.34 -4.52
CA VAL A 50 -4.20 -2.35 -3.86
C VAL A 50 -4.37 -1.10 -3.01
N ALA A 51 -3.31 -0.68 -2.33
CA ALA A 51 -3.32 0.53 -1.52
C ALA A 51 -1.98 1.28 -1.62
N ILE A 52 -2.04 2.61 -1.58
CA ILE A 52 -0.86 3.46 -1.43
C ILE A 52 -1.08 4.43 -0.28
N ALA A 53 -0.01 4.76 0.43
CA ALA A 53 -0.05 5.81 1.43
C ALA A 53 1.03 6.85 1.19
N GLY A 54 0.69 8.12 1.40
CA GLY A 54 1.58 9.26 1.23
C GLY A 54 1.43 10.28 2.36
N GLY A 55 2.44 11.13 2.51
CA GLY A 55 2.44 12.23 3.48
C GLY A 55 1.94 13.53 2.83
N SER A 56 2.86 14.46 2.62
CA SER A 56 2.57 15.81 2.11
C SER A 56 2.68 15.98 0.60
N ASN A 57 3.21 15.01 -0.15
CA ASN A 57 3.35 15.11 -1.61
C ASN A 57 2.06 14.65 -2.31
N CYS A 58 1.01 15.49 -2.23
CA CYS A 58 -0.32 15.20 -2.76
C CYS A 58 -0.29 14.98 -4.28
N ASP A 59 0.41 15.83 -5.03
CA ASP A 59 0.48 15.76 -6.50
C ASP A 59 0.98 14.39 -6.97
N LEU A 60 2.09 13.92 -6.39
CA LEU A 60 2.62 12.61 -6.74
C LEU A 60 1.68 11.48 -6.32
N LEU A 61 0.97 11.61 -5.19
CA LEU A 61 0.01 10.61 -4.74
C LEU A 61 -1.21 10.53 -5.69
N ILE A 62 -1.67 11.67 -6.21
CA ILE A 62 -2.72 11.77 -7.24
C ILE A 62 -2.25 11.09 -8.52
N ASP A 63 -1.05 11.41 -9.01
CA ASP A 63 -0.48 10.79 -10.21
C ASP A 63 -0.37 9.27 -10.06
N GLN A 64 0.12 8.82 -8.90
CA GLN A 64 0.20 7.40 -8.58
C GLN A 64 -1.19 6.74 -8.56
N ALA A 65 -2.18 7.38 -7.93
CA ALA A 65 -3.55 6.87 -7.86
C ALA A 65 -4.22 6.82 -9.24
N ALA A 66 -4.11 7.88 -10.03
CA ALA A 66 -4.63 7.94 -11.39
C ALA A 66 -4.06 6.81 -12.25
N ALA A 67 -2.77 6.55 -12.11
CA ALA A 67 -2.11 5.62 -12.97
C ALA A 67 -2.29 4.15 -12.49
N ALA A 68 -2.40 3.89 -11.18
CA ALA A 68 -2.52 2.52 -10.64
C ALA A 68 -3.94 2.10 -10.25
N GLN A 69 -4.87 3.07 -10.12
CA GLN A 69 -6.27 2.87 -9.72
C GLN A 69 -6.42 1.98 -8.46
N PRO A 70 -5.68 2.27 -7.36
CA PRO A 70 -5.75 1.44 -6.16
C PRO A 70 -7.14 1.51 -5.53
N ALA A 71 -7.51 0.51 -4.74
CA ALA A 71 -8.77 0.54 -3.99
C ALA A 71 -8.76 1.61 -2.88
N LEU A 72 -7.57 1.93 -2.33
CA LEU A 72 -7.42 2.83 -1.20
C LEU A 72 -6.18 3.72 -1.34
N VAL A 73 -6.36 5.00 -1.03
CA VAL A 73 -5.27 5.97 -0.82
C VAL A 73 -5.35 6.45 0.62
N ALA A 74 -4.26 6.29 1.37
CA ALA A 74 -4.12 6.84 2.70
C ALA A 74 -3.25 8.11 2.67
N CYS A 75 -3.74 9.20 3.25
CA CYS A 75 -3.01 10.47 3.26
C CYS A 75 -3.19 11.21 4.58
N THR A 76 -2.14 11.88 5.06
CA THR A 76 -2.25 12.76 6.24
C THR A 76 -2.49 14.23 5.88
N SER A 77 -2.19 14.62 4.64
CA SER A 77 -2.42 16.00 4.18
C SER A 77 -3.91 16.30 4.05
N PRO A 78 -4.40 17.45 4.54
CA PRO A 78 -5.78 17.89 4.31
C PRO A 78 -6.02 18.37 2.86
N GLU A 79 -4.96 18.64 2.09
CA GLU A 79 -5.04 19.25 0.75
C GLU A 79 -5.55 18.28 -0.33
N LEU A 80 -5.34 16.98 -0.14
CA LEU A 80 -5.84 15.97 -1.07
C LEU A 80 -7.35 15.78 -0.86
N ASP A 81 -8.16 15.90 -1.90
CA ASP A 81 -9.59 15.60 -1.85
C ASP A 81 -9.93 14.26 -2.51
N GLN A 82 -11.09 13.70 -2.16
CA GLN A 82 -11.62 12.50 -2.80
C GLN A 82 -11.89 12.74 -4.30
N SER A 83 -12.20 13.96 -4.72
CA SER A 83 -12.42 14.32 -6.13
C SER A 83 -11.16 14.27 -6.98
N ASP A 84 -9.97 14.35 -6.36
CA ASP A 84 -8.69 14.29 -7.07
C ASP A 84 -8.28 12.85 -7.42
N LEU A 85 -8.98 11.88 -6.83
CA LEU A 85 -8.71 10.46 -6.99
C LEU A 85 -9.68 9.81 -7.97
N PRO A 86 -9.32 8.65 -8.53
CA PRO A 86 -10.26 7.87 -9.32
C PRO A 86 -11.51 7.51 -8.55
N ALA A 87 -12.66 7.44 -9.24
CA ALA A 87 -13.95 7.15 -8.60
C ALA A 87 -13.99 5.77 -7.89
N THR A 88 -13.10 4.85 -8.26
CA THR A 88 -12.95 3.52 -7.64
C THR A 88 -12.01 3.51 -6.42
N THR A 89 -11.33 4.61 -6.15
CA THR A 89 -10.32 4.74 -5.10
C THR A 89 -10.89 5.51 -3.93
N ARG A 90 -10.87 4.94 -2.72
CA ARG A 90 -11.29 5.64 -1.51
C ARG A 90 -10.12 6.35 -0.83
N LEU A 91 -10.30 7.61 -0.48
CA LEU A 91 -9.38 8.37 0.38
C LEU A 91 -9.69 8.08 1.85
N VAL A 92 -8.66 7.73 2.63
CA VAL A 92 -8.74 7.60 4.08
C VAL A 92 -7.65 8.45 4.72
N ARG A 93 -8.01 9.21 5.76
CA ARG A 93 -7.07 10.13 6.41
C ARG A 93 -6.48 9.55 7.69
N GLY A 94 -5.28 10.01 8.02
CA GLY A 94 -4.66 9.75 9.32
C GLY A 94 -4.09 8.34 9.49
N ALA A 95 -3.88 7.94 10.74
CA ALA A 95 -3.27 6.66 11.10
C ALA A 95 -4.15 5.48 10.73
N GLU A 96 -5.46 5.66 10.79
CA GLU A 96 -6.47 4.68 10.40
C GLU A 96 -6.32 4.29 8.93
N GLY A 97 -6.02 5.25 8.06
CA GLY A 97 -5.74 4.97 6.64
C GLY A 97 -4.53 4.08 6.43
N LEU A 98 -3.45 4.27 7.21
CA LEU A 98 -2.27 3.41 7.14
C LEU A 98 -2.57 1.98 7.60
N ILE A 99 -3.34 1.83 8.68
CA ILE A 99 -3.76 0.52 9.18
C ILE A 99 -4.62 -0.16 8.14
N GLU A 100 -5.63 0.54 7.60
CA GLU A 100 -6.54 -0.02 6.62
C GLU A 100 -5.84 -0.40 5.32
N ALA A 101 -4.88 0.41 4.86
CA ALA A 101 -4.02 0.07 3.72
C ALA A 101 -3.23 -1.22 3.97
N ALA A 102 -2.64 -1.36 5.16
CA ALA A 102 -1.82 -2.50 5.54
C ALA A 102 -2.64 -3.78 5.74
N THR A 103 -3.88 -3.67 6.20
CA THR A 103 -4.76 -4.81 6.50
C THR A 103 -5.86 -5.02 5.46
N HIS A 104 -5.79 -4.36 4.30
CA HIS A 104 -6.81 -4.47 3.28
C HIS A 104 -6.93 -5.94 2.81
N PRO A 105 -8.13 -6.53 2.68
CA PRO A 105 -8.29 -7.98 2.45
C PRO A 105 -7.71 -8.51 1.13
N ASN A 106 -7.40 -7.60 0.22
CA ASN A 106 -6.79 -7.91 -1.08
C ASN A 106 -5.26 -7.71 -1.09
N VAL A 107 -4.65 -7.36 0.04
CA VAL A 107 -3.20 -7.14 0.18
C VAL A 107 -2.54 -8.41 0.71
N ASP A 108 -1.53 -8.89 -0.01
CA ASP A 108 -0.72 -10.05 0.36
C ASP A 108 0.68 -9.62 0.85
N ILE A 109 1.18 -8.48 0.35
CA ILE A 109 2.48 -7.92 0.72
C ILE A 109 2.32 -6.45 1.11
N VAL A 110 2.88 -6.09 2.27
CA VAL A 110 2.99 -4.69 2.71
C VAL A 110 4.44 -4.24 2.57
N VAL A 111 4.66 -3.18 1.79
CA VAL A 111 5.95 -2.49 1.70
C VAL A 111 5.92 -1.28 2.61
N THR A 112 6.72 -1.34 3.68
CA THR A 112 6.84 -0.27 4.67
C THR A 112 7.99 0.67 4.31
N ALA A 113 7.67 1.74 3.58
CA ALA A 113 8.62 2.76 3.13
C ALA A 113 8.41 4.13 3.82
N THR A 114 7.61 4.18 4.89
CA THR A 114 7.42 5.37 5.74
C THR A 114 8.58 5.51 6.73
N SER A 115 8.98 6.75 7.06
CA SER A 115 9.96 7.02 8.11
C SER A 115 9.32 7.11 9.51
N GLY A 116 10.04 6.65 10.53
CA GLY A 116 9.72 6.89 11.95
C GLY A 116 8.60 6.04 12.54
N HIS A 117 8.03 6.51 13.66
CA HIS A 117 7.05 5.78 14.48
C HIS A 117 5.73 5.48 13.74
N ALA A 118 5.41 6.22 12.67
CA ALA A 118 4.21 6.02 11.87
C ALA A 118 4.14 4.62 11.22
N ALA A 119 5.28 3.95 11.03
CA ALA A 119 5.35 2.60 10.48
C ALA A 119 4.95 1.50 11.48
N ILE A 120 5.12 1.73 12.79
CA ILE A 120 5.13 0.65 13.79
C ILE A 120 3.76 -0.01 13.92
N ILE A 121 2.71 0.78 14.15
CA ILE A 121 1.37 0.24 14.35
C ILE A 121 0.82 -0.42 13.06
N PRO A 122 0.91 0.19 11.87
CA PRO A 122 0.47 -0.47 10.63
C PRO A 122 1.21 -1.78 10.35
N THR A 123 2.54 -1.81 10.53
CA THR A 123 3.34 -3.01 10.30
C THR A 123 2.97 -4.13 11.26
N ALA A 124 2.78 -3.81 12.55
CA ALA A 124 2.38 -4.79 13.55
C ALA A 124 0.97 -5.37 13.32
N ARG A 125 0.09 -4.65 12.61
CA ARG A 125 -1.27 -5.12 12.27
C ARG A 125 -1.32 -5.98 11.01
N ALA A 126 -0.30 -5.89 10.17
CA ALA A 126 -0.19 -6.68 8.95
C ALA A 126 0.32 -8.11 9.18
N ILE A 127 0.87 -8.41 10.37
CA ILE A 127 1.46 -9.70 10.75
C ILE A 127 0.63 -10.40 11.85
#